data_AF-A0A7R7CDD2-F1
#
_entry.id   AF-A0A7R7CDD2-F1
#
_cell.length_a   1.000
_cell.length_b   1.000
_cell.length_c   1.000
_cell.angle_alpha   90.00
_cell.angle_beta   90.00
_cell.angle_gamma   90.00
#
_symmetry.space_group_name_H-M   'P 1'
#
loop_
_entity.id
_entity.type
_entity.pdbx_description
1 polymer ?
#
loop_
_entity_poly.entity_id
_entity_poly.type
_entity_poly.pdbx_seq_one_letter_code
_entity_poly.pdbx_strand_id
1 'polypeptide(L)' 'MRSTINLDDRLLEEAKALTGTKETAAVVRKALETLVRVEAGRRLIALGGTMTDAEAAPRRRPDR' A
#
# COMPACT_ATOMS: atom_id res chain seq x y z
N MET A 1 -18.21 2.17 6.94
CA MET A 1 -18.73 3.53 6.65
C MET A 1 -19.09 3.60 5.18
N ARG A 2 -20.22 4.23 4.83
CA ARG A 2 -20.59 4.54 3.45
C ARG A 2 -20.41 6.03 3.23
N SER A 3 -19.62 6.41 2.24
CA SER A 3 -19.31 7.80 1.91
C SER A 3 -19.42 7.98 0.40
N THR A 4 -19.85 9.18 -0.03
CA THR A 4 -19.87 9.58 -1.44
C THR A 4 -18.71 10.53 -1.66
N ILE A 5 -17.83 10.20 -2.60
CA ILE A 5 -16.65 11.00 -2.94
C ILE A 5 -16.59 11.15 -4.46
N ASN A 6 -16.08 12.29 -4.92
CA ASN A 6 -15.75 12.48 -6.33
C ASN A 6 -14.37 11.91 -6.61
N LEU A 7 -14.24 11.14 -7.68
CA LEU A 7 -12.99 10.53 -8.13
C LEU A 7 -12.73 10.94 -9.57
N ASP A 8 -11.45 11.04 -9.94
CA ASP A 8 -11.07 11.19 -11.34
C ASP A 8 -11.25 9.85 -12.06
N ASP A 9 -12.13 9.83 -13.06
CA ASP A 9 -12.45 8.61 -13.82
C ASP A 9 -11.25 8.05 -14.56
N ARG A 10 -10.35 8.89 -15.09
CA ARG A 10 -9.17 8.43 -15.81
C ARG A 10 -8.23 7.70 -14.87
N LEU A 11 -7.98 8.27 -13.69
CA LEU A 11 -7.14 7.66 -12.67
C LEU A 11 -7.74 6.34 -12.17
N LEU A 12 -9.07 6.29 -12.00
CA LEU A 12 -9.75 5.08 -11.56
C LEU A 12 -9.65 3.96 -12.61
N GLU A 13 -9.86 4.27 -13.88
CA GLU A 13 -9.76 3.29 -14.96
C GLU A 13 -8.32 2.79 -15.15
N GLU A 14 -7.32 3.68 -15.05
CA GLU A 14 -5.91 3.27 -15.05
C GLU A 14 -5.59 2.31 -13.89
N ALA A 15 -6.05 2.65 -12.67
CA ALA A 15 -5.86 1.79 -11.51
C ALA A 15 -6.54 0.42 -11.68
N LYS A 16 -7.75 0.37 -12.26
CA LYS A 16 -8.43 -0.91 -12.56
C LYS A 16 -7.66 -1.72 -13.59
N ALA A 17 -7.17 -1.09 -14.66
CA ALA A 17 -6.41 -1.74 -15.71
C ALA A 17 -5.10 -2.34 -15.18
N LEU A 18 -4.35 -1.58 -14.38
CA LEU A 18 -3.06 -2.01 -13.82
C LEU A 18 -3.21 -3.07 -12.71
N THR A 19 -4.26 -2.98 -11.90
CA THR A 19 -4.45 -3.91 -10.78
C THR A 19 -5.32 -5.12 -11.10
N GLY A 20 -5.98 -5.15 -12.26
CA GLY A 20 -6.98 -6.15 -12.65
C GLY A 20 -8.24 -6.16 -11.79
N THR A 21 -8.41 -5.16 -10.91
CA THR A 21 -9.53 -5.09 -9.96
C THR A 21 -10.67 -4.31 -10.59
N LYS A 22 -11.84 -4.92 -10.76
CA LYS A 22 -12.98 -4.30 -11.46
C LYS A 22 -13.83 -3.39 -10.55
N GLU A 23 -13.95 -3.77 -9.29
CA GLU A 23 -14.81 -3.06 -8.34
C GLU A 23 -14.13 -1.80 -7.80
N THR A 24 -14.75 -0.63 -7.98
CA THR A 24 -14.25 0.66 -7.48
C THR A 24 -13.96 0.62 -5.98
N ALA A 25 -14.84 0.00 -5.18
CA ALA A 25 -14.65 -0.11 -3.73
C ALA A 25 -13.39 -0.92 -3.37
N ALA A 26 -13.09 -1.98 -4.13
CA ALA A 26 -11.90 -2.79 -3.93
C ALA A 26 -10.62 -2.03 -4.33
N VAL A 27 -10.67 -1.27 -5.43
CA VAL A 27 -9.55 -0.38 -5.84
C VAL A 27 -9.27 0.66 -4.76
N VAL A 28 -10.30 1.36 -4.27
CA VAL A 28 -10.16 2.39 -3.22
C VAL A 28 -9.60 1.79 -1.93
N ARG A 29 -10.10 0.62 -1.51
CA ARG A 29 -9.56 -0.08 -0.32
C ARG A 29 -8.07 -0.37 -0.49
N LYS A 30 -7.67 -0.94 -1.62
CA LYS A 30 -6.28 -1.29 -1.92
C LYS A 30 -5.38 -0.06 -1.99
N ALA A 31 -5.90 1.06 -2.51
CA ALA A 31 -5.20 2.33 -2.54
C ALA A 31 -4.92 2.86 -1.12
N LEU A 32 -5.93 2.84 -0.24
CA LEU A 32 -5.77 3.26 1.16
C LEU A 32 -4.79 2.37 1.93
N GLU A 33 -4.90 1.05 1.80
CA GLU A 33 -3.96 0.10 2.41
C GLU A 33 -2.53 0.34 1.93
N THR A 34 -2.36 0.63 0.64
CA THR A 34 -1.05 0.93 0.05
C THR A 34 -0.49 2.25 0.56
N LEU A 35 -1.32 3.30 0.66
CA LEU A 35 -0.92 4.59 1.23
C LEU A 35 -0.43 4.44 2.67
N VAL A 36 -1.17 3.69 3.50
CA VAL A 36 -0.77 3.41 4.88
C VAL A 36 0.60 2.71 4.92
N ARG A 37 0.81 1.71 4.06
CA ARG A 37 2.09 0.99 3.99
C ARG A 37 3.26 1.92 3.61
N VAL A 38 3.06 2.78 2.62
CA VAL A 38 4.08 3.73 2.14
C VAL A 38 4.43 4.73 3.23
N GLU A 39 3.43 5.33 3.89
CA GLU A 39 3.65 6.32 4.95
C GLU A 39 4.26 5.70 6.21
N ALA A 40 3.88 4.47 6.56
CA ALA A 40 4.53 3.73 7.63
C ALA A 40 6.03 3.54 7.34
N GLY A 41 6.38 3.14 6.11
CA GLY A 41 7.77 3.03 5.68
C GLY A 41 8.52 4.35 5.77
N ARG A 42 7.93 5.45 5.30
CA ARG A 42 8.53 6.79 5.39
C ARG A 42 8.80 7.20 6.84
N ARG A 43 7.85 6.94 7.75
CA ARG A 43 8.02 7.22 9.19
C ARG A 43 9.14 6.38 9.79
N LEU A 44 9.23 5.10 9.45
CA LEU A 44 10.32 4.23 9.92
C LEU A 44 11.69 4.70 9.42
N ILE A 45 11.80 5.11 8.16
CA ILE A 45 13.03 5.68 7.60
C ILE A 45 13.42 6.97 8.36
N ALA A 46 12.45 7.82 8.66
CA ALA A 46 12.68 9.07 9.40
C ALA A 46 13.20 8.86 10.83
N LEU A 47 12.99 7.68 11.44
CA LEU A 47 13.60 7.32 12.72
C LEU A 47 15.12 7.08 12.61
N GLY A 48 15.69 7.05 11.40
CA GLY A 48 17.15 7.09 11.22
C GLY A 48 17.91 5.86 11.75
N GLY A 49 17.23 4.73 11.94
CA GLY A 49 17.87 3.52 12.46
C GLY A 49 18.30 3.61 13.92
N THR A 50 17.63 4.43 14.73
CA THR A 50 17.94 4.61 16.16
C THR A 50 17.70 3.37 17.02
N MET A 51 17.19 2.28 16.45
CA MET A 51 16.99 1.00 17.14
C MET A 51 18.23 0.11 16.92
N THR A 52 19.22 0.25 17.81
CA THR A 52 20.53 -0.43 17.72
C THR A 52 20.42 -1.96 17.66
N ASP A 53 19.42 -2.52 18.35
CA ASP A 53 19.22 -3.98 18.45
C ASP A 53 18.23 -4.52 17.40
N ALA A 54 17.89 -3.73 16.38
CA ALA A 54 16.98 -4.17 15.31
C ALA A 54 17.67 -5.21 14.41
N GLU A 55 17.11 -6.42 14.36
CA GLU A 55 17.56 -7.48 13.47
C GLU A 55 16.69 -7.57 12.21
N ALA A 56 17.32 -7.84 11.06
CA ALA A 56 16.59 -8.06 9.81
C ALA A 56 15.75 -9.33 9.88
N ALA A 57 14.50 -9.28 9.42
CA ALA A 57 13.65 -10.46 9.33
C ALA A 57 14.30 -11.56 8.46
N PRO A 58 14.09 -12.86 8.77
CA PRO A 58 14.66 -13.95 8.00
C PRO A 58 14.32 -13.85 6.50
N ARG A 59 15.30 -14.11 5.64
CA ARG A 59 15.07 -14.16 4.19
C ARG A 59 14.19 -15.36 3.85
N ARG A 60 13.02 -15.12 3.25
CA ARG A 60 12.22 -16.21 2.65
C ARG A 60 12.97 -16.78 1.45
N ARG A 61 13.53 -17.98 1.58
CA ARG A 61 14.00 -18.79 0.46
C ARG A 61 12.82 -19.65 -0.03
N PRO A 62 12.53 -19.70 -1.34
CA PRO A 62 11.59 -20.69 -1.87
C PRO A 62 12.14 -22.09 -1.61
N ASP A 63 11.25 -23.03 -1.28
CA ASP A 63 11.61 -24.44 -1.18
C ASP A 63 12.02 -24.95 -2.57
N ARG A 64 13.01 -25.82 -2.61
CA ARG A 64 13.73 -26.16 -3.84
C ARG A 64 12.97 -27.13 -4.74
#